data_AF-A0A973N2R4-F1
#
_entry.id   AF-A0A973N2R4-F1
#
_cell.length_a   1.000
_cell.length_b   1.000
_cell.length_c   1.000
_cell.angle_alpha   90.00
_cell.angle_beta   90.00
_cell.angle_gamma   90.00
#
_symmetry.space_group_name_H-M   'P 1'
#
loop_
_entity.id
_entity.type
_entity.pdbx_description
1 polymer ?
#
loop_
_entity_poly.entity_id
_entity_poly.type
_entity_poly.pdbx_seq_one_letter_code
_entity_poly.pdbx_strand_id
1 'polypeptide(L)'
;MKIIKLGLALAALSTAPAFAHDNHGHGTFSAGEPGDPKKPARTIEILMNEMDYSPARIEVKRGEQIRFVLRNVGKEDHEFLLATAKENLAH
;
A
#
# COMPACT_ATOMS: atom_id res chain seq x y z
N MET A 1 -23.60 -23.00 -46.03
CA MET A 1 -23.38 -21.67 -45.41
C MET A 1 -22.41 -21.83 -44.25
N LYS A 2 -21.41 -20.94 -44.19
CA LYS A 2 -20.16 -21.05 -43.41
C LYS A 2 -20.40 -20.96 -41.91
N ILE A 3 -19.84 -21.92 -41.17
CA ILE A 3 -19.72 -21.98 -39.72
C ILE A 3 -18.66 -20.96 -39.27
N ILE A 4 -19.06 -19.94 -38.51
CA ILE A 4 -18.16 -18.91 -37.97
C ILE A 4 -17.66 -19.39 -36.61
N LYS A 5 -16.35 -19.67 -36.51
CA LYS A 5 -15.68 -20.00 -35.25
C LYS A 5 -15.39 -18.71 -34.49
N LEU A 6 -15.99 -18.54 -33.32
CA LEU A 6 -15.70 -17.43 -32.41
C LEU A 6 -14.46 -17.79 -31.59
N GLY A 7 -13.35 -17.10 -31.84
CA GLY A 7 -12.07 -17.32 -31.14
C GLY A 7 -12.06 -16.66 -29.76
N LEU A 8 -11.65 -17.42 -28.74
CA LEU A 8 -11.43 -16.94 -27.38
C LEU A 8 -10.04 -16.28 -27.29
N ALA A 9 -9.98 -14.98 -27.08
CA ALA A 9 -8.72 -14.27 -26.84
C ALA A 9 -8.38 -14.29 -25.34
N LEU A 10 -7.29 -14.98 -24.98
CA LEU A 10 -6.76 -15.01 -23.61
C LEU A 10 -5.85 -13.79 -23.42
N ALA A 11 -6.32 -12.78 -22.68
CA ALA A 11 -5.49 -11.62 -22.33
C ALA A 11 -4.47 -12.04 -21.26
N ALA A 12 -3.19 -12.07 -21.63
CA ALA A 12 -2.09 -12.25 -20.68
C ALA A 12 -2.00 -11.02 -19.77
N LEU A 13 -2.32 -11.19 -18.48
CA LEU A 13 -2.02 -10.18 -17.46
C LEU A 13 -0.51 -10.13 -17.26
N SER A 14 0.11 -9.06 -17.74
CA SER A 14 1.51 -8.74 -17.47
C SER A 14 1.67 -8.43 -15.98
N THR A 15 2.26 -9.35 -15.20
CA THR A 15 2.70 -9.06 -13.84
C THR A 15 3.98 -8.24 -13.91
N ALA A 16 3.86 -6.93 -14.12
CA ALA A 16 4.99 -6.02 -14.00
C ALA A 16 5.31 -5.82 -12.50
N PRO A 17 6.60 -5.87 -12.09
CA PRO A 17 6.97 -5.50 -10.73
C PRO A 17 6.65 -4.02 -10.50
N ALA A 18 5.90 -3.72 -9.44
CA ALA A 18 5.75 -2.36 -8.96
C ALA A 18 7.06 -1.95 -8.28
N PHE A 19 7.77 -0.98 -8.85
CA PHE A 19 8.93 -0.37 -8.22
C PHE A 19 8.45 0.74 -7.29
N ALA A 20 8.55 0.53 -5.98
CA ALA A 20 8.53 1.63 -5.02
C ALA A 20 9.88 2.37 -5.12
N HIS A 21 9.85 3.70 -5.24
CA HIS A 21 11.04 4.53 -5.29
C HIS A 21 11.67 4.58 -3.89
N ASP A 22 12.86 4.00 -3.71
CA ASP A 22 13.56 4.03 -2.42
C ASP A 22 15.04 4.40 -2.63
N ASN A 23 15.31 5.71 -2.69
CA ASN A 23 16.68 6.24 -2.80
C ASN A 23 16.97 7.34 -1.77
N HIS A 24 16.36 7.24 -0.59
CA HIS A 24 16.74 8.07 0.56
C HIS A 24 17.61 7.25 1.51
N GLY A 25 18.82 7.76 1.77
CA GLY A 25 19.85 7.10 2.56
C GLY A 25 19.33 6.60 3.91
N HIS A 26 19.90 5.48 4.37
CA HIS A 26 19.55 4.75 5.60
C HIS A 26 19.66 5.61 6.87
N GLY A 27 18.71 6.52 7.08
CA GLY A 27 18.28 6.93 8.40
C GLY A 27 17.48 5.78 9.02
N THR A 28 17.55 5.64 10.34
CA THR A 28 16.67 4.71 11.07
C THR A 28 15.21 4.97 10.69
N PHE A 29 14.52 3.95 10.18
CA PHE A 29 13.09 4.05 9.86
C PHE A 29 12.31 4.44 11.12
N SER A 30 11.59 5.56 11.07
CA SER A 30 11.04 6.15 12.28
C SER A 30 9.78 5.47 12.80
N ALA A 31 9.19 4.57 12.02
CA ALA A 31 7.98 3.84 12.38
C ALA A 31 8.20 2.36 12.70
N GLY A 32 9.41 1.99 13.13
CA GLY A 32 9.73 0.66 13.63
C GLY A 32 10.61 -0.14 12.69
N GLU A 33 10.25 -1.41 12.47
CA GLU A 33 11.01 -2.35 11.62
C GLU A 33 10.05 -3.16 10.75
N PRO A 34 10.49 -3.67 9.59
CA PRO A 34 9.67 -4.57 8.77
C PRO A 34 9.16 -5.79 9.56
N GLY A 35 7.90 -6.16 9.30
CA GLY A 35 7.27 -7.31 9.93
C GLY A 35 7.80 -8.68 9.46
N ASP A 36 7.50 -9.72 10.23
CA ASP A 36 7.73 -11.12 9.84
C ASP A 36 6.44 -11.71 9.22
N PRO A 37 6.43 -12.00 7.91
CA PRO A 37 5.24 -12.51 7.21
C PRO A 37 4.76 -13.89 7.70
N LYS A 38 5.57 -14.61 8.50
CA LYS A 38 5.19 -15.89 9.11
C LYS A 38 4.47 -15.73 10.44
N LYS A 39 4.45 -14.52 11.01
CA LYS A 39 3.78 -14.22 12.28
C LYS A 39 2.41 -13.57 12.04
N PRO A 40 1.44 -13.76 12.95
CA PRO A 40 0.17 -13.07 12.85
C PRO A 40 0.36 -11.54 12.91
N ALA A 41 -0.50 -10.83 12.18
CA ALA A 41 -0.53 -9.38 12.14
C ALA A 41 -1.99 -8.89 12.15
N ARG A 42 -2.27 -7.79 12.85
CA ARG A 42 -3.57 -7.11 12.73
C ARG A 42 -3.60 -6.39 11.39
N THR A 43 -4.59 -6.68 10.57
CA THR A 43 -4.81 -5.98 9.32
C THR A 43 -5.58 -4.69 9.57
N ILE A 44 -5.10 -3.60 9.00
CA ILE A 44 -5.78 -2.30 9.02
C ILE A 44 -5.90 -1.82 7.58
N GLU A 45 -7.12 -1.73 7.10
CA GLU A 45 -7.41 -1.13 5.80
C GLU A 45 -7.39 0.39 5.95
N ILE A 46 -6.64 1.06 5.06
CA ILE A 46 -6.57 2.51 4.96
C ILE A 46 -7.22 2.89 3.64
N LEU A 47 -8.39 3.53 3.73
CA LEU A 47 -9.01 4.17 2.58
C LEU A 47 -8.34 5.53 2.38
N MET A 48 -7.84 5.78 1.18
CA MET A 48 -7.23 7.05 0.79
C MET A 48 -8.15 7.73 -0.22
N ASN A 49 -8.65 8.91 0.12
CA ASN A 49 -9.45 9.76 -0.74
C ASN A 49 -8.73 11.10 -0.96
N GLU A 50 -9.29 12.03 -1.76
CA GLU A 50 -8.53 13.18 -2.26
C GLU A 50 -7.78 13.99 -1.18
N MET A 51 -8.40 14.19 -0.02
CA MET A 51 -7.83 14.98 1.08
C MET A 51 -8.04 14.30 2.44
N ASP A 52 -8.29 13.00 2.47
CA ASP A 52 -8.56 12.27 3.70
C ASP A 52 -8.04 10.83 3.71
N TYR A 53 -7.82 10.34 4.94
CA TYR A 53 -7.55 8.94 5.23
C TYR A 53 -8.60 8.42 6.21
N SER A 54 -9.11 7.21 5.96
CA SER A 54 -10.01 6.51 6.88
C SER A 54 -9.44 5.13 7.24
N PRO A 55 -9.23 4.83 8.54
CA PRO A 55 -9.47 5.68 9.69
C PRO A 55 -8.42 6.81 9.83
N ALA A 56 -8.85 7.96 10.38
CA ALA A 56 -7.96 9.11 10.62
C ALA A 56 -7.03 8.94 11.84
N ARG A 57 -7.30 7.97 12.72
CA ARG A 57 -6.45 7.63 13.87
C ARG A 57 -6.36 6.13 14.02
N ILE A 58 -5.14 5.66 14.27
CA ILE A 58 -4.85 4.25 14.53
C ILE A 58 -4.05 4.17 15.81
N GLU A 59 -4.58 3.44 16.78
CA GLU A 59 -3.87 3.12 18.01
C GLU A 59 -3.21 1.76 17.87
N VAL A 60 -1.93 1.68 18.24
CA VAL A 60 -1.11 0.48 18.19
C VAL A 60 -0.39 0.27 19.51
N LYS A 61 -0.03 -0.98 19.81
CA LYS A 61 0.79 -1.32 20.97
C LYS A 61 2.26 -1.44 20.57
N ARG A 62 3.18 -1.15 21.49
CA ARG A 62 4.62 -1.37 21.27
C ARG A 62 4.87 -2.86 20.96
N GLY A 63 5.58 -3.13 19.88
CA GLY A 63 5.87 -4.49 19.42
C GLY A 63 4.72 -5.18 18.68
N GLU A 64 3.60 -4.48 18.44
CA GLU A 64 2.50 -5.00 17.63
C GLU A 64 2.90 -5.05 16.14
N GLN A 65 2.61 -6.17 15.49
CA GLN A 65 2.76 -6.29 14.04
C GLN A 65 1.45 -5.89 13.35
N ILE A 66 1.54 -4.85 12.51
CA ILE A 66 0.43 -4.35 11.70
C ILE A 66 0.68 -4.63 10.23
N ARG A 67 -0.36 -5.07 9.52
CA ARG A 67 -0.38 -5.14 8.06
C ARG A 67 -1.33 -4.08 7.53
N PHE A 68 -0.77 -2.98 7.04
CA PHE A 68 -1.55 -1.95 6.34
C PHE A 68 -1.96 -2.46 4.97
N VAL A 69 -3.24 -2.28 4.64
CA VAL A 69 -3.78 -2.52 3.29
C VAL A 69 -4.28 -1.18 2.79
N LEU A 70 -3.57 -0.61 1.83
CA LEU A 70 -3.90 0.70 1.28
C LEU A 70 -4.88 0.53 0.12
N ARG A 71 -5.97 1.30 0.15
CA ARG A 71 -6.96 1.32 -0.92
C ARG A 71 -7.21 2.76 -1.35
N ASN A 72 -6.74 3.09 -2.55
CA ASN A 72 -7.13 4.33 -3.19
C ASN A 72 -8.60 4.24 -3.61
N VAL A 73 -9.44 5.08 -3.02
CA VAL A 73 -10.87 5.22 -3.35
C VAL A 73 -11.18 6.57 -4.00
N GLY A 74 -10.18 7.46 -4.07
CA GLY A 74 -10.24 8.73 -4.78
C GLY A 74 -9.98 8.58 -6.28
N LYS A 75 -9.96 9.72 -6.96
CA LYS A 75 -9.72 9.82 -8.41
C LYS A 75 -8.26 10.09 -8.75
N GLU A 76 -7.51 10.63 -7.81
CA GLU A 76 -6.10 10.99 -7.96
C GLU A 76 -5.21 9.92 -7.33
N ASP A 77 -3.94 9.86 -7.73
CA ASP A 77 -2.97 8.99 -7.08
C ASP A 77 -2.65 9.50 -5.66
N HIS A 78 -2.57 8.56 -4.71
CA HIS A 78 -2.29 8.85 -3.31
C HIS A 78 -1.06 8.10 -2.81
N GLU A 79 -0.24 8.80 -2.03
CA GLU A 79 0.93 8.26 -1.37
C GLU A 79 0.66 8.10 0.12
N PHE A 80 1.17 7.01 0.72
CA PHE A 80 1.07 6.78 2.16
C PHE A 80 2.47 6.79 2.78
N LEU A 81 2.77 7.81 3.57
CA LEU A 81 4.02 7.92 4.32
C LEU A 81 3.80 7.55 5.78
N LEU A 82 4.61 6.62 6.27
CA LEU A 82 4.64 6.23 7.67
C LEU A 82 5.92 6.75 8.32
N ALA A 83 5.82 7.90 8.99
CA ALA A 83 6.94 8.59 9.62
C ALA A 83 6.52 9.33 10.90
N THR A 84 7.47 9.89 11.65
CA THR A 84 7.11 10.83 12.73
C THR A 84 6.42 12.07 12.16
N ALA A 85 5.62 12.75 12.98
CA ALA A 85 4.98 14.01 12.56
C ALA A 85 5.99 15.07 12.08
N LYS A 86 7.21 15.10 12.65
CA LYS A 86 8.26 16.03 12.27
C LYS A 86 8.83 15.72 10.87
N GLU A 87 9.10 14.45 10.60
CA GLU A 87 9.63 14.03 9.29
C GLU A 87 8.58 14.17 8.20
N ASN A 88 7.32 13.81 8.50
CA ASN A 88 6.23 13.93 7.53
C ASN A 88 5.95 15.39 7.15
N LEU A 89 6.16 16.35 8.08
CA LEU A 89 6.02 17.78 7.79
C LEU A 89 7.13 18.34 6.87
N ALA A 90 8.25 17.64 6.72
CA ALA A 90 9.38 18.07 5.90
C ALA A 90 9.29 17.58 4.44
N HIS A 91 8.32 16.72 4.13
CA HIS A 91 7.97 16.28 2.78
C HIS A 91 7.00 17.28 2.13
#